data_AF-A0A8T4CQ98-F1
#
_entry.id   AF-A0A8T4CQ98-F1
#
_cell.length_a   1.000
_cell.length_b   1.000
_cell.length_c   1.000
_cell.angle_alpha   90.00
_cell.angle_beta   90.00
_cell.angle_gamma   90.00
#
_symmetry.space_group_name_H-M   'P 1'
#
loop_
_entity.id
_entity.type
_entity.pdbx_description
1 polymer ?
#
loop_
_entity_poly.entity_id
_entity_poly.type
_entity_poly.pdbx_seq_one_letter_code
_entity_poly.pdbx_strand_id
1 'polypeptide(L)'
;MDNSKDLICIGFEGTAEKSGVGIITSKGEVLFNKTIIYTPPVQGIHPREAADHHAETFVKLLKEALNEVPLEKIDLVSFSLGPGLGPSLRVTATTARALSLSINKPIIGVNHCIGHVEIGKLTTDAVDPLTLYVSGGNTQVLAYTGKKYRVIGETLDIAIGNCLDQFARHCNLPHPGGVYVEKFAKDGNKFIKLPYTVKGMDLSLSGLLTSAMKKYDSNERIEDVCYSLQETSFSMLTEITERALAHTNKAEVMLVGGVAANNRLKEMLKVMCEEQNVDFYVPEKQFCGDNGAMIAWLGILQYLNGKRMDLNDTKPISNYRSDMVEVNWIHDESKNLNDGNIKSRKIPKHLIGKGAEADISKGRYLEFESITKERVKKGYRILKLDELIRTRRTVKEARFLAAVKECGIHAPSIYDIDKENKKITMSYIHGKIAKDEIEEGNIEFCKSLGETIGKMHCNGIVHNDLTTSNFIISKNPYIIDFGLGKYSDLIEDKAIDLIVLKKSIMSIHYDKFDLVWNKIIEGYKTYEMAESVLECIKEVEKRARYL
;
A
#
# COMPACT_ATOMS: atom_id res chain seq x y z
N MET A 1 -18.94 34.78 13.92
CA MET A 1 -19.59 34.20 12.73
C MET A 1 -20.64 33.25 13.25
N ASP A 2 -21.85 33.34 12.69
CA ASP A 2 -23.04 32.65 13.18
C ASP A 2 -22.81 31.13 13.21
N ASN A 3 -22.89 30.52 14.39
CA ASN A 3 -22.46 29.15 14.69
C ASN A 3 -23.59 28.11 14.46
N SER A 4 -24.59 28.43 13.61
CA SER A 4 -25.81 27.62 13.49
C SER A 4 -26.11 27.08 12.09
N LYS A 5 -25.29 27.36 11.07
CA LYS A 5 -25.51 26.82 9.71
C LYS A 5 -24.44 25.80 9.36
N ASP A 6 -24.86 24.55 9.20
CA ASP A 6 -24.00 23.48 8.73
C ASP A 6 -23.51 23.80 7.32
N LEU A 7 -22.19 23.80 7.11
CA LEU A 7 -21.60 23.91 5.78
C LEU A 7 -22.03 22.70 4.94
N ILE A 8 -22.57 22.93 3.74
CA ILE A 8 -22.96 21.86 2.80
C ILE A 8 -22.05 21.91 1.58
N CYS A 9 -21.42 20.77 1.27
CA CYS A 9 -20.53 20.64 0.12
C CYS A 9 -21.10 19.66 -0.91
N ILE A 10 -21.02 20.04 -2.19
CA ILE A 10 -21.19 19.13 -3.33
C ILE A 10 -19.82 18.69 -3.84
N GLY A 11 -19.65 17.38 -4.06
CA GLY A 11 -18.43 16.75 -4.52
C GLY A 11 -18.60 16.01 -5.84
N PHE A 12 -17.63 16.20 -6.75
CA PHE A 12 -17.57 15.52 -8.05
C PHE A 12 -16.41 14.54 -8.12
N GLU A 13 -16.72 13.26 -8.33
CA GLU A 13 -15.75 12.19 -8.56
C GLU A 13 -15.80 11.75 -10.03
N GLY A 14 -14.63 11.73 -10.67
CA GLY A 14 -14.49 11.30 -12.07
C GLY A 14 -13.03 11.10 -12.44
N THR A 15 -12.32 10.30 -11.65
CA THR A 15 -10.90 9.97 -11.87
C THR A 15 -10.70 8.80 -12.83
N ALA A 16 -11.67 7.89 -12.93
CA ALA A 16 -11.58 6.61 -13.65
C ALA A 16 -12.83 6.35 -14.53
N GLU A 17 -13.51 5.21 -14.37
CA GLU A 17 -14.71 4.84 -15.15
C GLU A 17 -16.04 5.27 -14.51
N LYS A 18 -16.00 5.80 -13.28
CA LYS A 18 -17.20 6.14 -12.50
C LYS A 18 -17.40 7.63 -12.42
N SER A 19 -18.61 8.09 -12.74
CA SER A 19 -19.07 9.47 -12.51
C SER A 19 -19.86 9.50 -11.21
N GLY A 20 -19.36 10.20 -10.20
CA GLY A 20 -20.00 10.31 -8.88
C GLY A 20 -20.34 11.76 -8.52
N VAL A 21 -21.54 11.98 -8.00
CA VAL A 21 -21.93 13.25 -7.35
C VAL A 21 -22.42 12.94 -5.95
N GLY A 22 -21.94 13.68 -4.96
CA GLY A 22 -22.37 13.55 -3.58
C GLY A 22 -22.52 14.90 -2.91
N ILE A 23 -23.45 14.99 -1.96
CA ILE A 23 -23.69 16.17 -1.14
C ILE A 23 -23.63 15.72 0.32
N ILE A 24 -22.76 16.36 1.09
CA ILE A 24 -22.54 16.05 2.50
C ILE A 24 -22.51 17.33 3.35
N THR A 25 -22.95 17.23 4.60
CA THR A 25 -22.86 18.32 5.57
C THR A 25 -21.55 18.25 6.35
N SER A 26 -21.18 19.36 6.99
CA SER A 26 -20.02 19.42 7.92
C SER A 26 -20.17 18.56 9.18
N LYS A 27 -21.39 18.07 9.47
CA LYS A 27 -21.63 17.07 10.50
C LYS A 27 -21.42 15.63 10.02
N GLY A 28 -21.11 15.44 8.74
CA GLY A 28 -20.93 14.12 8.13
C GLY A 28 -22.22 13.46 7.65
N GLU A 29 -23.34 14.19 7.61
CA GLU A 29 -24.59 13.66 7.08
C GLU A 29 -24.57 13.67 5.55
N VAL A 30 -24.77 12.50 4.94
CA VAL A 30 -24.81 12.32 3.48
C VAL A 30 -26.23 12.57 2.99
N LEU A 31 -26.45 13.73 2.36
CA LEU A 31 -27.76 14.15 1.83
C LEU A 31 -28.04 13.55 0.45
N PHE A 32 -26.98 13.34 -0.34
CA PHE A 32 -27.06 12.72 -1.66
C PHE A 32 -25.75 11.99 -1.95
N ASN A 33 -25.81 10.80 -2.53
CA ASN A 33 -24.62 10.13 -3.05
C ASN A 33 -25.03 9.15 -4.15
N LYS A 34 -24.63 9.43 -5.39
CA LYS A 34 -24.94 8.58 -6.52
C LYS A 34 -23.79 8.51 -7.50
N THR A 35 -23.52 7.30 -7.97
CA THR A 35 -22.47 6.99 -8.93
C THR A 35 -23.06 6.22 -10.10
N ILE A 36 -22.65 6.57 -11.31
CA ILE A 36 -22.94 5.83 -12.55
C ILE A 36 -21.62 5.36 -13.14
N ILE A 37 -21.58 4.09 -13.53
CA ILE A 37 -20.41 3.45 -14.13
C ILE A 37 -20.47 3.52 -15.65
N TYR A 38 -19.34 3.83 -16.28
CA TYR A 38 -19.12 3.63 -17.70
C TYR A 38 -18.90 2.14 -17.96
N THR A 39 -19.81 1.53 -18.71
CA THR A 39 -19.64 0.16 -19.21
C THR A 39 -19.10 0.23 -20.63
N PRO A 40 -17.81 -0.10 -20.87
CA PRO A 40 -17.24 0.04 -22.19
C PRO A 40 -17.91 -0.91 -23.19
N PRO A 41 -18.28 -0.44 -24.40
CA PRO A 41 -18.91 -1.26 -25.43
C PRO A 41 -17.95 -2.29 -26.05
N VAL A 42 -16.64 -2.01 -26.02
CA VAL A 42 -15.56 -2.87 -26.50
C VAL A 42 -14.43 -2.90 -25.46
N GLN A 43 -13.60 -3.94 -25.44
CA GLN A 43 -12.67 -4.27 -24.36
C GLN A 43 -11.77 -3.12 -23.86
N GLY A 44 -11.77 -2.92 -22.53
CA GLY A 44 -10.88 -1.96 -21.84
C GLY A 44 -11.47 -0.55 -21.71
N ILE A 45 -10.94 0.25 -20.79
CA ILE A 45 -11.40 1.62 -20.59
C ILE A 45 -10.63 2.52 -21.56
N HIS A 46 -11.29 3.03 -22.58
CA HIS A 46 -10.69 4.02 -23.46
C HIS A 46 -10.78 5.42 -22.80
N PRO A 47 -9.66 6.10 -22.48
CA PRO A 47 -9.68 7.32 -21.67
C PRO A 47 -10.55 8.46 -22.24
N ARG A 48 -10.70 8.54 -23.57
CA ARG A 48 -11.57 9.54 -24.19
C ARG A 48 -13.06 9.21 -24.01
N GLU A 49 -13.42 7.93 -24.16
CA GLU A 49 -14.82 7.52 -24.04
C GLU A 49 -15.30 7.63 -22.59
N ALA A 50 -14.42 7.32 -21.62
CA ALA A 50 -14.71 7.58 -20.21
C ALA A 50 -14.96 9.08 -19.95
N ALA A 51 -14.18 9.97 -20.57
CA ALA A 51 -14.37 11.42 -20.45
C ALA A 51 -15.68 11.89 -21.10
N ASP A 52 -16.05 11.36 -22.26
CA ASP A 52 -17.33 11.66 -22.92
C ASP A 52 -18.51 11.20 -22.05
N HIS A 53 -18.42 9.98 -21.49
CA HIS A 53 -19.39 9.47 -20.52
C HIS A 53 -19.53 10.39 -19.30
N HIS A 54 -18.43 10.89 -18.74
CA HIS A 54 -18.48 11.83 -17.61
C HIS A 54 -19.21 13.13 -17.98
N ALA A 55 -18.95 13.68 -19.18
CA ALA A 55 -19.55 14.93 -19.63
C ALA A 55 -21.08 14.82 -19.71
N GLU A 56 -21.60 13.69 -20.23
CA GLU A 56 -23.03 13.41 -20.29
C GLU A 56 -23.62 13.14 -18.90
N THR A 57 -22.92 12.34 -18.10
CA THR A 57 -23.44 11.78 -16.86
C THR A 57 -23.45 12.79 -15.71
N PHE A 58 -22.46 13.69 -15.64
CA PHE A 58 -22.44 14.72 -14.61
C PHE A 58 -23.63 15.67 -14.70
N VAL A 59 -24.08 16.03 -15.91
CA VAL A 59 -25.27 16.88 -16.08
C VAL A 59 -26.51 16.20 -15.51
N LYS A 60 -26.66 14.90 -15.75
CA LYS A 60 -27.77 14.11 -15.20
C LYS A 60 -27.69 14.02 -13.68
N LEU A 61 -26.54 13.61 -13.13
CA LEU A 61 -26.36 13.45 -11.68
C LEU A 61 -26.51 14.78 -10.92
N LEU A 62 -26.02 15.88 -11.50
CA LEU A 62 -26.19 17.21 -10.91
C LEU A 62 -27.66 17.60 -10.83
N LYS A 63 -28.45 17.36 -11.88
CA LYS A 63 -29.91 17.60 -11.84
C LYS A 63 -30.59 16.79 -10.75
N GLU A 64 -30.25 15.52 -10.63
CA GLU A 64 -30.80 14.66 -9.58
C GLU A 64 -30.41 15.14 -8.17
N ALA A 65 -29.15 15.51 -7.97
CA ALA A 65 -28.65 16.03 -6.69
C ALA A 65 -29.33 17.34 -6.28
N LEU A 66 -29.59 18.23 -7.24
CA LEU A 66 -30.23 19.53 -7.00
C LEU A 66 -31.75 19.45 -6.79
N ASN A 67 -32.38 18.34 -7.19
CA ASN A 67 -33.77 18.07 -6.83
C ASN A 67 -33.90 17.71 -5.34
N GLU A 68 -32.90 17.04 -4.77
CA GLU A 68 -32.86 16.68 -3.34
C GLU A 68 -32.36 17.84 -2.47
N VAL A 69 -31.33 18.55 -2.93
CA VAL A 69 -30.74 19.68 -2.19
C VAL A 69 -30.71 20.93 -3.07
N PRO A 70 -31.53 21.96 -2.74
CA PRO A 70 -31.56 23.20 -3.51
C PRO A 70 -30.19 23.87 -3.65
N LEU A 71 -29.94 24.44 -4.81
CA LEU A 71 -28.66 25.03 -5.19
C LEU A 71 -28.19 26.12 -4.22
N GLU A 72 -29.13 26.87 -3.65
CA GLU A 72 -28.88 27.97 -2.71
C GLU A 72 -28.34 27.50 -1.36
N LYS A 73 -28.55 26.21 -1.03
CA LYS A 73 -28.03 25.59 0.20
C LYS A 73 -26.57 25.16 0.06
N ILE A 74 -26.05 25.02 -1.16
CA ILE A 74 -24.66 24.63 -1.39
C ILE A 74 -23.73 25.79 -1.02
N ASP A 75 -22.78 25.50 -0.14
CA ASP A 75 -21.81 26.50 0.35
C ASP A 75 -20.40 26.25 -0.20
N LEU A 76 -20.09 25.03 -0.66
CA LEU A 76 -18.78 24.63 -1.16
C LEU A 76 -18.89 23.65 -2.33
N VAL A 77 -18.05 23.83 -3.36
CA VAL A 77 -17.87 22.85 -4.43
C VAL A 77 -16.52 22.16 -4.26
N SER A 78 -16.48 20.84 -4.38
CA SER A 78 -15.24 20.07 -4.38
C SER A 78 -15.19 19.08 -5.53
N PHE A 79 -13.99 18.69 -5.93
CA PHE A 79 -13.83 17.72 -7.00
C PHE A 79 -12.53 16.94 -6.88
N SER A 80 -12.52 15.73 -7.42
CA SER A 80 -11.34 14.88 -7.48
C SER A 80 -10.27 15.51 -8.39
N LEU A 81 -9.24 16.13 -7.79
CA LEU A 81 -8.13 16.77 -8.51
C LEU A 81 -7.17 15.73 -9.11
N GLY A 82 -7.08 14.56 -8.45
CA GLY A 82 -6.30 13.41 -8.85
C GLY A 82 -5.93 12.50 -7.67
N PRO A 83 -5.20 11.40 -7.89
CA PRO A 83 -4.68 10.94 -9.18
C PRO A 83 -5.78 10.39 -10.09
N GLY A 84 -5.51 10.20 -11.38
CA GLY A 84 -6.49 9.64 -12.32
C GLY A 84 -6.23 9.92 -13.81
N LEU A 85 -7.14 9.45 -14.65
CA LEU A 85 -7.09 9.58 -16.11
C LEU A 85 -7.19 11.06 -16.51
N GLY A 86 -6.16 11.56 -17.20
CA GLY A 86 -6.06 12.97 -17.58
C GLY A 86 -7.31 13.54 -18.29
N PRO A 87 -7.88 12.85 -19.32
CA PRO A 87 -9.13 13.28 -19.95
C PRO A 87 -10.31 13.38 -18.99
N SER A 88 -10.54 12.34 -18.17
CA SER A 88 -11.62 12.30 -17.17
C SER A 88 -11.48 13.43 -16.14
N LEU A 89 -10.29 13.62 -15.58
CA LEU A 89 -10.02 14.68 -14.61
C LEU A 89 -10.30 16.08 -15.18
N ARG A 90 -10.03 16.31 -16.47
CA ARG A 90 -10.33 17.61 -17.11
C ARG A 90 -11.82 17.87 -17.19
N VAL A 91 -12.62 16.86 -17.52
CA VAL A 91 -14.09 16.97 -17.54
C VAL A 91 -14.60 17.26 -16.14
N THR A 92 -14.18 16.48 -15.15
CA THR A 92 -14.57 16.65 -13.74
C THR A 92 -14.22 18.04 -13.21
N ALA A 93 -13.00 18.52 -13.45
CA ALA A 93 -12.57 19.86 -13.05
C ALA A 93 -13.38 20.97 -13.76
N THR A 94 -13.69 20.78 -15.04
CA THR A 94 -14.48 21.77 -15.82
C THR A 94 -15.90 21.87 -15.28
N THR A 95 -16.55 20.74 -15.00
CA THR A 95 -17.88 20.70 -14.39
C THR A 95 -17.89 21.41 -13.04
N ALA A 96 -16.94 21.10 -12.15
CA ALA A 96 -16.87 21.69 -10.82
C ALA A 96 -16.61 23.20 -10.87
N ARG A 97 -15.71 23.66 -11.75
CA ARG A 97 -15.43 25.10 -11.96
C ARG A 97 -16.65 25.83 -12.49
N ALA A 98 -17.35 25.26 -13.47
CA ALA A 98 -18.55 25.85 -14.05
C ALA A 98 -19.63 26.04 -12.97
N LEU A 99 -19.86 25.02 -12.14
CA LEU A 99 -20.80 25.12 -11.02
C LEU A 99 -20.36 26.21 -10.03
N SER A 100 -19.13 26.13 -9.51
CA SER A 100 -18.57 27.09 -8.54
C SER A 100 -18.72 28.54 -9.00
N LEU A 101 -18.42 28.82 -10.28
CA LEU A 101 -18.62 30.13 -10.90
C LEU A 101 -20.09 30.53 -10.98
N SER A 102 -20.98 29.62 -11.40
CA SER A 102 -22.41 29.93 -11.56
C SER A 102 -23.11 30.29 -10.25
N ILE A 103 -22.68 29.71 -9.12
CA ILE A 103 -23.26 29.96 -7.81
C ILE A 103 -22.43 30.90 -6.93
N ASN A 104 -21.29 31.37 -7.45
CA ASN A 104 -20.32 32.18 -6.73
C ASN A 104 -19.93 31.59 -5.35
N LYS A 105 -19.60 30.30 -5.33
CA LYS A 105 -19.16 29.58 -4.12
C LYS A 105 -17.73 29.08 -4.26
N PRO A 106 -16.97 28.96 -3.15
CA PRO A 106 -15.59 28.46 -3.18
C PRO A 106 -15.48 27.06 -3.81
N ILE A 107 -14.29 26.76 -4.34
CA ILE A 107 -13.94 25.48 -4.93
C ILE A 107 -12.70 24.88 -4.25
N ILE A 108 -12.69 23.58 -3.98
CA ILE A 108 -11.54 22.85 -3.46
C ILE A 108 -11.27 21.60 -4.31
N GLY A 109 -10.07 21.52 -4.88
CA GLY A 109 -9.55 20.29 -5.47
C GLY A 109 -8.98 19.37 -4.40
N VAL A 110 -9.44 18.12 -4.35
CA VAL A 110 -9.05 17.16 -3.32
C VAL A 110 -8.30 15.96 -3.91
N ASN A 111 -7.53 15.30 -3.06
CA ASN A 111 -6.83 14.06 -3.42
C ASN A 111 -7.78 12.87 -3.28
N HIS A 112 -7.95 12.11 -4.36
CA HIS A 112 -8.87 10.99 -4.46
C HIS A 112 -8.52 9.86 -3.48
N CYS A 113 -7.24 9.49 -3.35
CA CYS A 113 -6.81 8.41 -2.45
C CYS A 113 -7.09 8.75 -0.99
N ILE A 114 -6.82 9.99 -0.57
CA ILE A 114 -7.14 10.45 0.79
C ILE A 114 -8.66 10.54 1.00
N GLY A 115 -9.43 10.86 -0.05
CA GLY A 115 -10.89 10.84 0.00
C GLY A 115 -11.44 9.49 0.47
N HIS A 116 -10.92 8.39 -0.10
CA HIS A 116 -11.26 7.02 0.31
C HIS A 116 -10.96 6.76 1.80
N VAL A 117 -9.84 7.27 2.32
CA VAL A 117 -9.48 7.09 3.73
C VAL A 117 -10.41 7.90 4.64
N GLU A 118 -10.63 9.18 4.35
CA GLU A 118 -11.38 10.06 5.24
C GLU A 118 -12.88 9.76 5.25
N ILE A 119 -13.48 9.31 4.13
CA ILE A 119 -14.87 8.84 4.16
C ILE A 119 -15.00 7.54 4.95
N GLY A 120 -13.96 6.68 4.92
CA GLY A 120 -13.93 5.47 5.73
C GLY A 120 -13.90 5.78 7.22
N LYS A 121 -13.07 6.73 7.64
CA LYS A 121 -13.05 7.24 9.03
C LYS A 121 -14.38 7.88 9.46
N LEU A 122 -15.10 8.52 8.54
CA LEU A 122 -16.42 9.10 8.84
C LEU A 122 -17.50 8.03 9.04
N THR A 123 -17.44 6.97 8.23
CA THR A 123 -18.53 5.98 8.09
C THR A 123 -18.28 4.69 8.86
N THR A 124 -17.16 4.62 9.56
CA THR A 124 -16.75 3.51 10.44
C THR A 124 -16.18 4.09 11.74
N ASP A 125 -15.93 3.25 12.73
CA ASP A 125 -15.32 3.68 14.00
C ASP A 125 -13.79 3.84 13.91
N ALA A 126 -13.20 3.79 12.71
CA ALA A 126 -11.77 3.94 12.51
C ALA A 126 -11.31 5.39 12.76
N VAL A 127 -10.28 5.55 13.59
CA VAL A 127 -9.74 6.89 13.95
C VAL A 127 -8.42 7.16 13.24
N ASP A 128 -7.49 6.21 13.29
CA ASP A 128 -6.16 6.33 12.69
C ASP A 128 -5.71 4.98 12.09
N PRO A 129 -6.39 4.51 11.02
CA PRO A 129 -6.14 3.19 10.47
C PRO A 129 -4.92 3.15 9.53
N LEU A 130 -4.25 1.99 9.50
CA LEU A 130 -3.49 1.56 8.34
C LEU A 130 -4.48 1.14 7.25
N THR A 131 -4.53 1.87 6.15
CA THR A 131 -5.55 1.66 5.11
C THR A 131 -4.98 0.91 3.91
N LEU A 132 -5.52 -0.26 3.58
CA LEU A 132 -5.29 -0.91 2.29
C LEU A 132 -6.31 -0.37 1.27
N TYR A 133 -5.84 0.42 0.31
CA TYR A 133 -6.63 0.93 -0.80
C TYR A 133 -6.43 0.06 -2.05
N VAL A 134 -7.48 -0.63 -2.49
CA VAL A 134 -7.48 -1.51 -3.66
C VAL A 134 -8.65 -1.23 -4.61
N SER A 135 -8.33 -0.77 -5.82
CA SER A 135 -9.30 -0.47 -6.89
C SER A 135 -8.81 -0.98 -8.25
N GLY A 136 -9.53 -0.62 -9.31
CA GLY A 136 -9.13 -0.89 -10.70
C GLY A 136 -7.75 -0.31 -11.02
N GLY A 137 -7.48 0.92 -10.57
CA GLY A 137 -6.24 1.65 -10.87
C GLY A 137 -5.27 1.82 -9.70
N ASN A 138 -5.66 1.48 -8.46
CA ASN A 138 -4.80 1.67 -7.29
C ASN A 138 -4.63 0.40 -6.46
N THR A 139 -3.43 0.22 -5.92
CA THR A 139 -3.11 -0.81 -4.91
C THR A 139 -2.02 -0.24 -4.02
N GLN A 140 -2.43 0.29 -2.87
CA GLN A 140 -1.55 1.03 -1.96
C GLN A 140 -1.93 0.73 -0.50
N VAL A 141 -0.94 0.71 0.38
CA VAL A 141 -1.08 0.71 1.83
C VAL A 141 -0.72 2.10 2.33
N LEU A 142 -1.70 2.81 2.89
CA LEU A 142 -1.60 4.21 3.31
C LEU A 142 -1.65 4.30 4.84
N ALA A 143 -0.84 5.20 5.42
CA ALA A 143 -0.92 5.55 6.83
C ALA A 143 -0.67 7.04 7.04
N TYR A 144 -1.31 7.65 8.03
CA TYR A 144 -0.93 8.98 8.49
C TYR A 144 0.29 8.87 9.42
N THR A 145 1.46 9.33 8.97
CA THR A 145 2.72 9.31 9.75
C THR A 145 3.62 10.49 9.39
N GLY A 146 4.30 11.06 10.39
CA GLY A 146 5.15 12.24 10.20
C GLY A 146 4.39 13.40 9.56
N LYS A 147 3.17 13.67 10.06
CA LYS A 147 2.23 14.73 9.66
C LYS A 147 1.72 14.68 8.21
N LYS A 148 1.86 13.53 7.54
CA LYS A 148 1.40 13.32 6.16
C LYS A 148 0.77 11.95 6.00
N TYR A 149 -0.16 11.83 5.05
CA TYR A 149 -0.53 10.53 4.51
C TYR A 149 0.62 10.01 3.65
N ARG A 150 1.17 8.85 4.01
CA ARG A 150 2.29 8.22 3.32
C ARG A 150 1.89 6.88 2.72
N VAL A 151 2.40 6.62 1.52
CA VAL A 151 2.37 5.29 0.92
C VAL A 151 3.47 4.43 1.56
N ILE A 152 3.05 3.46 2.37
CA ILE A 152 3.93 2.51 3.08
C ILE A 152 4.31 1.35 2.15
N GLY A 153 3.38 0.92 1.31
CA GLY A 153 3.57 -0.14 0.32
C GLY A 153 2.65 0.07 -0.89
N GLU A 154 3.08 -0.30 -2.09
CA GLU A 154 2.29 -0.16 -3.32
C GLU A 154 2.59 -1.25 -4.34
N THR A 155 1.74 -1.35 -5.36
CA THR A 155 2.09 -2.15 -6.54
C THR A 155 3.22 -1.48 -7.33
N LEU A 156 4.17 -2.28 -7.82
CA LEU A 156 5.26 -1.83 -8.69
C LEU A 156 4.88 -1.83 -10.17
N ASP A 157 3.76 -2.47 -10.51
CA ASP A 157 3.27 -2.58 -11.88
C ASP A 157 1.77 -2.26 -11.98
N ILE A 158 0.91 -3.27 -12.00
CA ILE A 158 -0.54 -3.10 -12.19
C ILE A 158 -1.26 -3.22 -10.85
N ALA A 159 -2.37 -2.51 -10.70
CA ALA A 159 -3.26 -2.66 -9.56
C ALA A 159 -3.98 -4.02 -9.57
N ILE A 160 -4.43 -4.48 -8.40
CA ILE A 160 -5.14 -5.75 -8.25
C ILE A 160 -6.46 -5.79 -9.03
N GLY A 161 -7.22 -4.69 -9.07
CA GLY A 161 -8.44 -4.64 -9.87
C GLY A 161 -8.14 -4.84 -11.36
N ASN A 162 -7.15 -4.13 -11.90
CA ASN A 162 -6.68 -4.34 -13.27
C ASN A 162 -6.18 -5.78 -13.51
N CYS A 163 -5.42 -6.36 -12.59
CA CYS A 163 -4.99 -7.76 -12.70
C CYS A 163 -6.18 -8.73 -12.84
N LEU A 164 -7.21 -8.56 -12.02
CA LEU A 164 -8.42 -9.38 -12.07
C LEU A 164 -9.22 -9.14 -13.37
N ASP A 165 -9.35 -7.88 -13.79
CA ASP A 165 -10.08 -7.52 -15.02
C ASP A 165 -9.37 -7.99 -16.29
N GLN A 166 -8.03 -7.93 -16.34
CA GLN A 166 -7.26 -8.47 -17.47
C GLN A 166 -7.36 -9.97 -17.56
N PHE A 167 -7.30 -10.68 -16.42
CA PHE A 167 -7.50 -12.12 -16.41
C PHE A 167 -8.91 -12.50 -16.85
N ALA A 168 -9.93 -11.84 -16.28
CA ALA A 168 -11.32 -12.05 -16.66
C ALA A 168 -11.54 -11.86 -18.16
N ARG A 169 -10.96 -10.80 -18.74
CA ARG A 169 -11.01 -10.54 -20.18
C ARG A 169 -10.34 -11.63 -21.00
N HIS A 170 -9.16 -12.11 -20.60
CA HIS A 170 -8.46 -13.21 -21.26
C HIS A 170 -9.31 -14.49 -21.30
N CYS A 171 -10.07 -14.73 -20.23
CA CYS A 171 -11.01 -15.85 -20.13
C CYS A 171 -12.40 -15.58 -20.74
N ASN A 172 -12.58 -14.48 -21.48
CA ASN A 172 -13.87 -14.05 -22.06
C ASN A 172 -15.00 -13.88 -21.02
N LEU A 173 -14.67 -13.49 -19.79
CA LEU A 173 -15.64 -13.15 -18.76
C LEU A 173 -16.12 -11.69 -18.88
N PRO A 174 -17.35 -11.36 -18.45
CA PRO A 174 -17.86 -9.99 -18.52
C PRO A 174 -17.13 -9.03 -17.58
N HIS A 175 -17.20 -7.73 -17.90
CA HIS A 175 -16.78 -6.64 -17.01
C HIS A 175 -17.96 -6.20 -16.12
N PRO A 176 -17.76 -5.92 -14.82
CA PRO A 176 -16.51 -5.92 -14.04
C PRO A 176 -15.97 -7.33 -13.72
N GLY A 177 -14.71 -7.59 -14.07
CA GLY A 177 -14.11 -8.93 -14.06
C GLY A 177 -13.90 -9.50 -12.67
N GLY A 178 -13.56 -8.66 -11.69
CA GLY A 178 -13.35 -9.10 -10.30
C GLY A 178 -14.52 -9.88 -9.69
N VAL A 179 -15.76 -9.52 -10.05
CA VAL A 179 -16.99 -10.20 -9.57
C VAL A 179 -17.07 -11.63 -10.10
N TYR A 180 -16.75 -11.82 -11.38
CA TYR A 180 -16.79 -13.14 -12.00
C TYR A 180 -15.63 -14.01 -11.53
N VAL A 181 -14.43 -13.45 -11.37
CA VAL A 181 -13.29 -14.19 -10.79
C VAL A 181 -13.65 -14.70 -9.39
N GLU A 182 -14.31 -13.90 -8.54
CA GLU A 182 -14.80 -14.36 -7.23
C GLU A 182 -15.86 -15.45 -7.34
N LYS A 183 -16.77 -15.34 -8.31
CA LYS A 183 -17.79 -16.35 -8.53
C LYS A 183 -17.17 -17.71 -8.91
N PHE A 184 -16.28 -17.74 -9.90
CA PHE A 184 -15.61 -18.96 -10.33
C PHE A 184 -14.65 -19.53 -9.27
N ALA A 185 -14.00 -18.66 -8.50
CA ALA A 185 -13.08 -19.09 -7.43
C ALA A 185 -13.78 -19.95 -6.35
N LYS A 186 -15.09 -19.75 -6.11
CA LYS A 186 -15.86 -20.53 -5.13
C LYS A 186 -15.99 -22.01 -5.51
N ASP A 187 -15.98 -22.31 -6.80
CA ASP A 187 -16.12 -23.66 -7.34
C ASP A 187 -14.75 -24.33 -7.59
N GLY A 188 -13.65 -23.63 -7.27
CA GLY A 188 -12.29 -24.14 -7.37
C GLY A 188 -11.96 -25.07 -6.21
N ASN A 189 -11.31 -26.20 -6.50
CA ASN A 189 -10.95 -27.20 -5.50
C ASN A 189 -9.47 -27.61 -5.55
N LYS A 190 -8.71 -27.12 -6.53
CA LYS A 190 -7.29 -27.41 -6.71
C LYS A 190 -6.47 -26.12 -6.71
N PHE A 191 -5.57 -25.99 -5.74
CA PHE A 191 -4.57 -24.91 -5.75
C PHE A 191 -3.46 -25.18 -6.78
N ILE A 192 -3.42 -24.32 -7.79
CA ILE A 192 -2.41 -24.21 -8.85
C ILE A 192 -1.33 -23.24 -8.39
N LYS A 193 -0.08 -23.68 -8.46
CA LYS A 193 1.06 -22.87 -8.04
C LYS A 193 1.28 -21.71 -9.01
N LEU A 194 1.20 -20.49 -8.48
CA LEU A 194 1.49 -19.25 -9.19
C LEU A 194 2.69 -18.52 -8.54
N PRO A 195 3.32 -17.55 -9.24
CA PRO A 195 4.38 -16.71 -8.68
C PRO A 195 3.88 -15.88 -7.49
N TYR A 196 4.69 -15.82 -6.43
CA TYR A 196 4.43 -15.00 -5.24
C TYR A 196 5.53 -13.94 -5.12
N THR A 197 5.22 -12.70 -5.50
CA THR A 197 6.23 -11.64 -5.72
C THR A 197 5.98 -10.44 -4.82
N VAL A 198 6.50 -10.52 -3.60
CA VAL A 198 6.56 -9.41 -2.63
C VAL A 198 8.00 -8.89 -2.57
N LYS A 199 8.18 -7.56 -2.56
CA LYS A 199 9.47 -6.88 -2.40
C LYS A 199 9.32 -5.82 -1.31
N GLY A 200 9.80 -6.10 -0.11
CA GLY A 200 9.59 -5.24 1.04
C GLY A 200 8.11 -5.18 1.43
N MET A 201 7.55 -3.98 1.36
CA MET A 201 6.12 -3.70 1.53
C MET A 201 5.41 -3.47 0.19
N ASP A 202 6.13 -3.60 -0.93
CA ASP A 202 5.61 -3.48 -2.29
C ASP A 202 5.34 -4.88 -2.90
N LEU A 203 4.57 -4.94 -3.98
CA LEU A 203 4.29 -6.19 -4.71
C LEU A 203 4.27 -5.99 -6.23
N SER A 204 4.32 -7.10 -6.99
CA SER A 204 4.17 -7.09 -8.46
C SER A 204 3.20 -8.18 -8.91
N LEU A 205 2.24 -7.80 -9.74
CA LEU A 205 1.14 -8.67 -10.20
C LEU A 205 1.27 -9.10 -11.66
N SER A 206 2.10 -8.46 -12.49
CA SER A 206 2.20 -8.81 -13.92
C SER A 206 2.69 -10.25 -14.13
N GLY A 207 3.67 -10.69 -13.35
CA GLY A 207 4.16 -12.08 -13.38
C GLY A 207 3.10 -13.09 -12.91
N LEU A 208 2.26 -12.70 -11.94
CA LEU A 208 1.14 -13.50 -11.47
C LEU A 208 0.06 -13.64 -12.55
N LEU A 209 -0.34 -12.52 -13.17
CA LEU A 209 -1.32 -12.44 -14.24
C LEU A 209 -0.92 -13.31 -15.44
N THR A 210 0.28 -13.09 -15.96
CA THR A 210 0.80 -13.84 -17.13
C THR A 210 0.90 -15.33 -16.85
N SER A 211 1.27 -15.72 -15.61
CA SER A 211 1.27 -17.13 -15.22
C SER A 211 -0.15 -17.70 -15.12
N ALA A 212 -1.13 -16.94 -14.64
CA ALA A 212 -2.52 -17.38 -14.57
C ALA A 212 -3.12 -17.58 -15.97
N MET A 213 -2.90 -16.63 -16.89
CA MET A 213 -3.29 -16.74 -18.30
C MET A 213 -2.70 -18.01 -18.94
N LYS A 214 -1.39 -18.24 -18.77
CA LYS A 214 -0.74 -19.46 -19.29
C LYS A 214 -1.33 -20.75 -18.72
N LYS A 215 -1.76 -20.75 -17.45
CA LYS A 215 -2.40 -21.91 -16.83
C LYS A 215 -3.77 -22.18 -17.42
N TYR A 216 -4.55 -21.13 -17.66
CA TYR A 216 -5.81 -21.23 -18.37
C TYR A 216 -5.60 -21.75 -19.81
N ASP A 217 -4.63 -21.20 -20.55
CA ASP A 217 -4.31 -21.63 -21.93
C ASP A 217 -3.80 -23.08 -22.00
N SER A 218 -3.26 -23.60 -20.89
CA SER A 218 -2.85 -25.00 -20.74
C SER A 218 -3.99 -25.94 -20.34
N ASN A 219 -5.25 -25.49 -20.49
CA ASN A 219 -6.46 -26.23 -20.15
C ASN A 219 -6.63 -26.59 -18.66
N GLU A 220 -6.05 -25.81 -17.74
CA GLU A 220 -6.47 -25.90 -16.33
C GLU A 220 -7.88 -25.33 -16.17
N ARG A 221 -8.67 -25.93 -15.27
CA ARG A 221 -10.05 -25.49 -15.00
C ARG A 221 -10.08 -24.03 -14.55
N ILE A 222 -10.97 -23.23 -15.14
CA ILE A 222 -11.06 -21.79 -14.84
C ILE A 222 -11.36 -21.54 -13.36
N GLU A 223 -12.17 -22.39 -12.73
CA GLU A 223 -12.49 -22.31 -11.30
C GLU A 223 -11.22 -22.44 -10.45
N ASP A 224 -10.34 -23.39 -10.78
CA ASP A 224 -9.09 -23.64 -10.08
C ASP A 224 -8.07 -22.52 -10.31
N VAL A 225 -8.03 -21.94 -11.52
CA VAL A 225 -7.18 -20.78 -11.82
C VAL A 225 -7.66 -19.53 -11.09
N CYS A 226 -8.98 -19.24 -11.10
CA CYS A 226 -9.59 -18.14 -10.35
C CYS A 226 -9.33 -18.26 -8.85
N TYR A 227 -9.55 -19.46 -8.28
CA TYR A 227 -9.25 -19.76 -6.88
C TYR A 227 -7.78 -19.49 -6.55
N SER A 228 -6.87 -20.03 -7.35
CA SER A 228 -5.43 -19.89 -7.13
C SER A 228 -4.94 -18.45 -7.30
N LEU A 229 -5.50 -17.71 -8.26
CA LEU A 229 -5.22 -16.30 -8.50
C LEU A 229 -5.65 -15.46 -7.30
N GLN A 230 -6.85 -15.68 -6.75
CA GLN A 230 -7.32 -14.99 -5.54
C GLN A 230 -6.47 -15.33 -4.33
N GLU A 231 -6.27 -16.62 -4.03
CA GLU A 231 -5.47 -17.03 -2.87
C GLU A 231 -4.05 -16.48 -2.93
N THR A 232 -3.42 -16.48 -4.12
CA THR A 232 -2.06 -15.96 -4.28
C THR A 232 -2.02 -14.44 -4.15
N SER A 233 -2.86 -13.71 -4.90
CA SER A 233 -2.85 -12.24 -4.91
C SER A 233 -3.32 -11.62 -3.60
N PHE A 234 -4.39 -12.15 -2.99
CA PHE A 234 -4.89 -11.66 -1.71
C PHE A 234 -3.96 -12.02 -0.55
N SER A 235 -3.24 -13.14 -0.63
CA SER A 235 -2.17 -13.45 0.33
C SER A 235 -1.01 -12.47 0.20
N MET A 236 -0.69 -11.98 -1.01
CA MET A 236 0.33 -10.94 -1.21
C MET A 236 -0.12 -9.60 -0.63
N LEU A 237 -1.37 -9.19 -0.88
CA LEU A 237 -1.95 -7.98 -0.29
C LEU A 237 -1.98 -8.04 1.23
N THR A 238 -2.47 -9.14 1.79
CA THR A 238 -2.55 -9.34 3.25
C THR A 238 -1.15 -9.34 3.87
N GLU A 239 -0.15 -9.92 3.19
CA GLU A 239 1.23 -9.88 3.67
C GLU A 239 1.81 -8.47 3.70
N ILE A 240 1.65 -7.68 2.63
CA ILE A 240 2.18 -6.31 2.63
C ILE A 240 1.47 -5.43 3.66
N THR A 241 0.17 -5.65 3.90
CA THR A 241 -0.57 -4.98 4.97
C THR A 241 -0.07 -5.40 6.35
N GLU A 242 0.17 -6.69 6.60
CA GLU A 242 0.73 -7.20 7.86
C GLU A 242 2.14 -6.63 8.13
N ARG A 243 2.99 -6.57 7.10
CA ARG A 243 4.33 -5.96 7.19
C ARG A 243 4.23 -4.47 7.51
N ALA A 244 3.37 -3.75 6.80
CA ALA A 244 3.15 -2.32 7.03
C ALA A 244 2.54 -2.03 8.41
N LEU A 245 1.69 -2.92 8.93
CA LEU A 245 1.12 -2.82 10.29
C LEU A 245 2.22 -2.91 11.34
N ALA A 246 3.10 -3.90 11.21
CA ALA A 246 4.25 -4.05 12.11
C ALA A 246 5.24 -2.86 12.00
N HIS A 247 5.33 -2.24 10.82
CA HIS A 247 6.20 -1.09 10.58
C HIS A 247 5.65 0.22 11.17
N THR A 248 4.34 0.42 11.09
CA THR A 248 3.68 1.68 11.49
C THR A 248 3.15 1.66 12.92
N ASN A 249 3.06 0.48 13.55
CA ASN A 249 2.50 0.28 14.89
C ASN A 249 1.05 0.79 15.04
N LYS A 250 0.28 0.86 13.95
CA LYS A 250 -1.15 1.18 14.00
C LYS A 250 -1.92 0.03 14.67
N ALA A 251 -3.05 0.36 15.29
CA ALA A 251 -3.90 -0.60 15.99
C ALA A 251 -5.19 -0.95 15.23
N GLU A 252 -5.35 -0.37 14.04
CA GLU A 252 -6.54 -0.49 13.20
C GLU A 252 -6.11 -0.70 11.74
N VAL A 253 -6.83 -1.55 11.03
CA VAL A 253 -6.68 -1.75 9.59
C VAL A 253 -8.00 -1.44 8.91
N MET A 254 -7.96 -0.65 7.84
CA MET A 254 -9.15 -0.36 7.04
C MET A 254 -8.97 -0.81 5.60
N LEU A 255 -9.99 -1.42 5.00
CA LEU A 255 -9.99 -1.81 3.60
C LEU A 255 -10.94 -0.91 2.80
N VAL A 256 -10.40 -0.23 1.78
CA VAL A 256 -11.15 0.70 0.92
C VAL A 256 -10.89 0.43 -0.56
N GLY A 257 -11.70 1.03 -1.44
CA GLY A 257 -11.64 0.85 -2.89
C GLY A 257 -12.59 -0.22 -3.42
N GLY A 258 -12.79 -0.25 -4.74
CA GLY A 258 -13.76 -1.14 -5.38
C GLY A 258 -13.53 -2.64 -5.14
N VAL A 259 -12.28 -3.06 -4.93
CA VAL A 259 -11.93 -4.46 -4.67
C VAL A 259 -12.22 -4.86 -3.21
N ALA A 260 -12.49 -3.90 -2.32
CA ALA A 260 -12.97 -4.16 -0.95
C ALA A 260 -14.31 -4.92 -0.92
N ALA A 261 -15.06 -4.92 -2.02
CA ALA A 261 -16.28 -5.71 -2.15
C ALA A 261 -16.05 -7.23 -2.11
N ASN A 262 -14.84 -7.70 -2.43
CA ASN A 262 -14.51 -9.12 -2.50
C ASN A 262 -14.53 -9.76 -1.10
N ASN A 263 -15.32 -10.83 -0.93
CA ASN A 263 -15.51 -11.43 0.39
C ASN A 263 -14.30 -12.21 0.86
N ARG A 264 -13.58 -12.86 -0.07
CA ARG A 264 -12.38 -13.63 0.28
C ARG A 264 -11.25 -12.73 0.77
N LEU A 265 -11.03 -11.58 0.14
CA LEU A 265 -10.06 -10.59 0.60
C LEU A 265 -10.42 -10.05 2.00
N LYS A 266 -11.69 -9.71 2.23
CA LYS A 266 -12.16 -9.27 3.56
C LYS A 266 -11.92 -10.34 4.64
N GLU A 267 -12.21 -11.61 4.33
CA GLU A 267 -11.99 -12.72 5.25
C GLU A 267 -10.50 -12.86 5.60
N MET A 268 -9.60 -12.85 4.62
CA MET A 268 -8.16 -12.98 4.84
C MET A 268 -7.60 -11.84 5.68
N LEU A 269 -8.00 -10.60 5.39
CA LEU A 269 -7.58 -9.44 6.17
C LEU A 269 -8.14 -9.49 7.59
N LYS A 270 -9.40 -9.91 7.77
CA LYS A 270 -10.00 -10.07 9.09
C LYS A 270 -9.23 -11.08 9.94
N VAL A 271 -8.91 -12.25 9.39
CA VAL A 271 -8.10 -13.27 10.09
C VAL A 271 -6.72 -12.72 10.45
N MET A 272 -6.06 -12.01 9.54
CA MET A 272 -4.78 -11.36 9.83
C MET A 272 -4.89 -10.34 10.97
N CYS A 273 -5.95 -9.53 10.97
CA CYS A 273 -6.18 -8.53 12.03
C CYS A 273 -6.46 -9.19 13.38
N GLU A 274 -7.26 -10.26 13.41
CA GLU A 274 -7.53 -11.06 14.61
C GLU A 274 -6.23 -11.69 15.17
N GLU A 275 -5.38 -12.27 14.31
CA GLU A 275 -4.07 -12.82 14.70
C GLU A 275 -3.10 -11.76 15.26
N GLN A 276 -3.23 -10.52 14.79
CA GLN A 276 -2.43 -9.38 15.24
C GLN A 276 -3.09 -8.57 16.38
N ASN A 277 -4.31 -8.93 16.78
CA ASN A 277 -5.11 -8.24 17.80
C ASN A 277 -5.31 -6.75 17.49
N VAL A 278 -5.67 -6.46 16.23
CA VAL A 278 -6.01 -5.11 15.74
C VAL A 278 -7.44 -5.09 15.18
N ASP A 279 -8.07 -3.92 15.23
CA ASP A 279 -9.46 -3.76 14.78
C ASP A 279 -9.51 -3.66 13.24
N PHE A 280 -10.54 -4.23 12.61
CA PHE A 280 -10.67 -4.28 11.14
C PHE A 280 -11.95 -3.60 10.67
N TYR A 281 -11.81 -2.63 9.77
CA TYR A 281 -12.90 -1.83 9.26
C TYR A 281 -13.03 -1.94 7.74
N VAL A 282 -14.27 -1.96 7.27
CA VAL A 282 -14.61 -1.83 5.84
C VAL A 282 -15.80 -0.89 5.77
N PRO A 283 -15.73 0.23 5.03
CA PRO A 283 -16.89 1.10 4.85
C PRO A 283 -18.06 0.36 4.21
N GLU A 284 -19.25 0.97 4.26
CA GLU A 284 -20.38 0.43 3.50
C GLU A 284 -20.08 0.44 2.00
N LYS A 285 -20.71 -0.48 1.25
CA LYS A 285 -20.48 -0.67 -0.19
C LYS A 285 -20.59 0.62 -1.01
N GLN A 286 -21.48 1.52 -0.61
CA GLN A 286 -21.69 2.82 -1.28
C GLN A 286 -20.51 3.80 -1.12
N PHE A 287 -19.67 3.61 -0.09
CA PHE A 287 -18.49 4.43 0.22
C PHE A 287 -17.17 3.74 -0.12
N CYS A 288 -17.15 2.40 -0.31
CA CYS A 288 -15.94 1.68 -0.72
C CYS A 288 -15.46 2.02 -2.13
N GLY A 289 -16.38 2.14 -3.08
CA GLY A 289 -16.06 2.48 -4.47
C GLY A 289 -15.99 3.99 -4.69
N ASP A 290 -15.58 4.41 -5.88
CA ASP A 290 -15.53 5.84 -6.24
C ASP A 290 -16.92 6.48 -6.12
N ASN A 291 -17.00 7.55 -5.33
CA ASN A 291 -18.25 8.22 -5.00
C ASN A 291 -18.02 9.72 -4.76
N GLY A 292 -19.05 10.54 -4.98
CA GLY A 292 -18.91 11.99 -4.81
C GLY A 292 -18.92 12.44 -3.34
N ALA A 293 -19.47 11.62 -2.43
CA ALA A 293 -19.53 11.96 -1.00
C ALA A 293 -18.14 12.02 -0.36
N MET A 294 -17.22 11.11 -0.73
CA MET A 294 -15.83 11.13 -0.23
C MET A 294 -15.07 12.39 -0.64
N ILE A 295 -15.38 12.90 -1.82
CA ILE A 295 -14.79 14.12 -2.38
C ILE A 295 -15.34 15.35 -1.65
N ALA A 296 -16.66 15.38 -1.45
CA ALA A 296 -17.34 16.41 -0.68
C ALA A 296 -16.80 16.49 0.76
N TRP A 297 -16.66 15.34 1.42
CA TRP A 297 -16.19 15.26 2.79
C TRP A 297 -14.76 15.78 2.96
N LEU A 298 -13.83 15.31 2.13
CA LEU A 298 -12.46 15.81 2.16
C LEU A 298 -12.38 17.31 1.82
N GLY A 299 -13.25 17.79 0.93
CA GLY A 299 -13.38 19.21 0.60
C GLY A 299 -13.77 20.03 1.83
N ILE A 300 -14.77 19.57 2.58
CA ILE A 300 -15.19 20.18 3.85
C ILE A 300 -14.04 20.20 4.85
N LEU A 301 -13.39 19.05 5.09
CA LEU A 301 -12.29 18.94 6.04
C LEU A 301 -11.18 19.95 5.75
N GLN A 302 -10.76 20.05 4.49
CA GLN A 302 -9.72 20.99 4.09
C GLN A 302 -10.18 22.45 4.21
N TYR A 303 -11.40 22.75 3.79
CA TYR A 303 -11.95 24.11 3.78
C TYR A 303 -12.18 24.65 5.20
N LEU A 304 -12.74 23.85 6.10
CA LEU A 304 -12.96 24.24 7.50
C LEU A 304 -11.63 24.49 8.21
N ASN A 305 -10.57 23.78 7.83
CA ASN A 305 -9.22 23.98 8.38
C ASN A 305 -8.38 25.01 7.58
N GLY A 306 -9.04 25.93 6.87
CA GLY A 306 -8.40 27.12 6.30
C GLY A 306 -7.84 26.98 4.88
N LYS A 307 -7.91 25.81 4.24
CA LYS A 307 -7.48 25.67 2.84
C LYS A 307 -8.39 26.50 1.93
N ARG A 308 -7.79 27.28 1.04
CA ARG A 308 -8.46 28.02 -0.04
C ARG A 308 -7.74 27.74 -1.35
N MET A 309 -8.45 27.81 -2.47
CA MET A 309 -7.87 27.62 -3.80
C MET A 309 -8.48 28.61 -4.78
N ASP A 310 -7.63 29.24 -5.60
CA ASP A 310 -8.10 30.00 -6.74
C ASP A 310 -8.37 29.07 -7.93
N LEU A 311 -9.14 29.54 -8.92
CA LEU A 311 -9.43 28.74 -10.12
C LEU A 311 -8.16 28.31 -10.87
N ASN A 312 -7.10 29.12 -10.80
CA ASN A 312 -5.81 28.79 -11.42
C ASN A 312 -5.08 27.63 -10.74
N ASP A 313 -5.36 27.37 -9.45
CA ASP A 313 -4.75 26.30 -8.66
C ASP A 313 -5.48 24.96 -8.80
N THR A 314 -6.67 24.97 -9.41
CA THR A 314 -7.51 23.78 -9.57
C THR A 314 -7.12 22.93 -10.79
N LYS A 315 -5.87 23.00 -11.27
CA LYS A 315 -5.40 22.25 -12.44
C LYS A 315 -5.28 20.75 -12.08
N PRO A 316 -5.88 19.84 -12.86
CA PRO A 316 -5.76 18.40 -12.61
C PRO A 316 -4.32 17.92 -12.44
N ILE A 317 -4.11 17.01 -11.50
CA ILE A 317 -2.83 16.39 -11.21
C ILE A 317 -2.97 14.88 -11.35
N SER A 318 -2.67 14.33 -12.53
CA SER A 318 -2.88 12.90 -12.80
C SER A 318 -2.09 11.98 -11.84
N ASN A 319 -0.95 12.43 -11.30
CA ASN A 319 -0.07 11.70 -10.36
C ASN A 319 -0.10 12.31 -8.96
N TYR A 320 -1.27 12.69 -8.49
CA TYR A 320 -1.36 13.32 -7.18
C TYR A 320 -1.09 12.30 -6.06
N ARG A 321 0.16 12.21 -5.59
CA ARG A 321 0.51 11.35 -4.46
C ARG A 321 -0.07 11.88 -3.15
N SER A 322 -0.47 10.96 -2.27
CA SER A 322 -0.95 11.28 -0.93
C SER A 322 0.05 12.14 -0.14
N ASP A 323 1.35 11.87 -0.31
CA ASP A 323 2.45 12.56 0.37
C ASP A 323 2.64 14.03 -0.07
N MET A 324 2.04 14.43 -1.20
CA MET A 324 2.04 15.80 -1.73
C MET A 324 0.96 16.67 -1.07
N VAL A 325 0.03 16.06 -0.34
CA VAL A 325 -1.08 16.75 0.30
C VAL A 325 -0.64 17.23 1.68
N GLU A 326 -0.83 18.52 1.94
CA GLU A 326 -0.73 19.06 3.29
C GLU A 326 -1.99 18.67 4.08
N VAL A 327 -1.79 18.05 5.24
CA VAL A 327 -2.88 17.61 6.11
C VAL A 327 -3.07 18.66 7.21
N ASN A 328 -4.16 19.42 7.10
CA ASN A 328 -4.51 20.50 8.03
C ASN A 328 -5.71 20.18 8.94
N TRP A 329 -6.37 19.03 8.77
CA TRP A 329 -7.57 18.65 9.51
C TRP A 329 -7.35 17.59 10.60
N ILE A 330 -6.17 16.97 10.63
CA ILE A 330 -5.76 16.08 11.73
C ILE A 330 -4.94 16.93 12.69
N HIS A 331 -5.56 17.30 13.82
CA HIS A 331 -4.86 17.95 14.92
C HIS A 331 -4.26 16.87 15.82
N ASP A 332 -3.05 17.10 16.32
CA ASP A 332 -2.37 16.20 17.27
C ASP A 332 -3.17 16.14 18.58
N GLU A 333 -4.26 15.37 18.61
CA GLU A 333 -4.92 14.92 19.84
C GLU A 333 -4.15 13.74 20.47
N SER A 334 -2.92 13.49 20.01
CA SER A 334 -1.93 12.59 20.61
C SER A 334 -1.45 13.02 22.01
N LYS A 335 -2.17 13.93 22.68
CA LYS A 335 -2.07 14.20 24.12
C LYS A 335 -3.15 13.53 24.98
N ASN A 336 -4.16 12.87 24.39
CA ASN A 336 -5.05 11.96 25.11
C ASN A 336 -4.58 10.49 25.06
N LEU A 337 -3.29 10.26 24.81
CA LEU A 337 -2.60 8.98 25.02
C LEU A 337 -2.26 8.74 26.52
N ASN A 338 -3.04 9.33 27.44
CA ASN A 338 -2.99 9.06 28.88
C ASN A 338 -4.18 8.24 29.38
N ASP A 339 -5.09 7.81 28.51
CA ASP A 339 -5.97 6.69 28.83
C ASP A 339 -5.22 5.39 28.52
N GLY A 340 -5.11 4.51 29.53
CA GLY A 340 -4.32 3.27 29.53
C GLY A 340 -4.75 2.17 28.55
N ASN A 341 -5.25 2.53 27.37
CA ASN A 341 -5.81 1.66 26.34
C ASN A 341 -5.11 1.81 24.97
N ILE A 342 -3.84 2.26 24.92
CA ILE A 342 -3.01 1.92 23.76
C ILE A 342 -2.81 0.41 23.84
N LYS A 343 -3.52 -0.35 22.99
CA LYS A 343 -3.21 -1.75 22.69
C LYS A 343 -1.83 -1.81 22.02
N SER A 344 -0.77 -1.49 22.76
CA SER A 344 0.60 -1.75 22.33
C SER A 344 0.79 -3.26 22.35
N ARG A 345 1.37 -3.78 21.26
CA ARG A 345 1.56 -5.22 21.02
C ARG A 345 2.29 -5.84 22.22
N LYS A 346 1.59 -6.56 23.10
CA LYS A 346 2.20 -7.25 24.25
C LYS A 346 3.07 -8.41 23.74
N ILE A 347 4.39 -8.25 23.79
CA ILE A 347 5.35 -9.31 23.43
C ILE A 347 5.44 -10.32 24.59
N PRO A 348 5.22 -11.63 24.36
CA PRO A 348 5.42 -12.66 25.37
C PRO A 348 6.87 -12.68 25.93
N LYS A 349 7.03 -12.85 27.25
CA LYS A 349 8.32 -12.74 27.98
C LYS A 349 9.46 -13.67 27.52
N HIS A 350 9.19 -14.71 26.72
CA HIS A 350 10.19 -15.68 26.24
C HIS A 350 10.71 -15.39 24.82
N LEU A 351 10.14 -14.41 24.12
CA LEU A 351 10.56 -14.00 22.77
C LEU A 351 11.44 -12.76 22.87
N ILE A 352 12.58 -12.76 22.16
CA ILE A 352 13.42 -11.55 22.06
C ILE A 352 12.75 -10.50 21.16
N GLY A 353 11.89 -10.96 20.23
CA GLY A 353 11.05 -10.12 19.39
C GLY A 353 10.05 -10.95 18.60
N LYS A 354 8.90 -10.36 18.29
CA LYS A 354 7.89 -10.92 17.38
C LYS A 354 7.97 -10.17 16.05
N GLY A 355 8.70 -10.73 15.09
CA GLY A 355 8.70 -10.20 13.73
C GLY A 355 7.31 -10.31 13.10
N ALA A 356 7.07 -9.61 11.98
CA ALA A 356 5.85 -9.82 11.21
C ALA A 356 5.75 -11.27 10.71
N GLU A 357 6.89 -11.94 10.45
CA GLU A 357 6.93 -13.25 9.78
C GLU A 357 7.53 -14.39 10.62
N ALA A 358 8.30 -14.08 11.66
CA ALA A 358 9.04 -15.08 12.43
C ALA A 358 9.14 -14.74 13.91
N ASP A 359 9.11 -15.80 14.71
CA ASP A 359 9.40 -15.76 16.14
C ASP A 359 10.90 -16.04 16.34
N ILE A 360 11.51 -15.25 17.23
CA ILE A 360 12.95 -15.28 17.48
C ILE A 360 13.19 -15.67 18.93
N SER A 361 13.94 -16.75 19.13
CA SER A 361 14.33 -17.26 20.46
C SER A 361 15.84 -17.29 20.62
N LYS A 362 16.34 -16.91 21.82
CA LYS A 362 17.76 -17.04 22.17
C LYS A 362 17.99 -18.46 22.68
N GLY A 363 19.10 -19.05 22.29
CA GLY A 363 19.50 -20.35 22.79
C GLY A 363 21.01 -20.53 22.79
N ARG A 364 21.41 -21.79 22.92
CA ARG A 364 22.78 -22.23 22.67
C ARG A 364 22.74 -23.35 21.66
N TYR A 365 23.67 -23.33 20.72
CA TYR A 365 23.91 -24.43 19.80
C TYR A 365 25.31 -24.98 20.11
N LEU A 366 25.36 -26.18 20.70
CA LEU A 366 26.55 -26.68 21.38
C LEU A 366 27.04 -25.67 22.42
N GLU A 367 28.28 -25.21 22.33
CA GLU A 367 28.85 -24.23 23.27
C GLU A 367 28.60 -22.76 22.87
N PHE A 368 28.13 -22.52 21.63
CA PHE A 368 27.97 -21.18 21.07
C PHE A 368 26.60 -20.56 21.36
N GLU A 369 26.55 -19.25 21.58
CA GLU A 369 25.28 -18.52 21.63
C GLU A 369 24.60 -18.52 20.27
N SER A 370 23.29 -18.82 20.25
CA SER A 370 22.52 -18.93 19.02
C SER A 370 21.20 -18.18 19.09
N ILE A 371 20.68 -17.89 17.90
CA ILE A 371 19.30 -17.51 17.66
C ILE A 371 18.65 -18.61 16.85
N THR A 372 17.44 -19.01 17.25
CA THR A 372 16.56 -19.81 16.40
C THR A 372 15.41 -18.94 15.91
N LYS A 373 15.34 -18.79 14.59
CA LYS A 373 14.28 -18.08 13.87
C LYS A 373 13.29 -19.09 13.32
N GLU A 374 12.07 -19.09 13.84
CA GLU A 374 10.97 -19.96 13.41
C GLU A 374 9.96 -19.16 12.60
N ARG A 375 9.72 -19.54 11.34
CA ARG A 375 8.67 -18.91 10.54
C ARG A 375 7.31 -19.45 10.96
N VAL A 376 6.50 -18.59 11.56
CA VAL A 376 5.18 -18.95 12.06
C VAL A 376 4.18 -19.16 10.91
N LYS A 377 3.22 -20.05 11.13
CA LYS A 377 2.10 -20.28 10.22
C LYS A 377 1.23 -19.02 10.15
N LYS A 378 0.72 -18.69 8.97
CA LYS A 378 -0.27 -17.62 8.77
C LYS A 378 -1.65 -18.22 8.52
N GLY A 379 -2.61 -18.01 9.41
CA GLY A 379 -3.95 -18.60 9.32
C GLY A 379 -4.80 -17.99 8.21
N TYR A 380 -4.50 -16.77 7.78
CA TYR A 380 -5.20 -16.12 6.67
C TYR A 380 -4.92 -16.75 5.30
N ARG A 381 -3.88 -17.60 5.18
CA ARG A 381 -3.49 -18.25 3.92
C ARG A 381 -3.95 -19.71 3.91
N ILE A 382 -4.23 -20.23 2.71
CA ILE A 382 -4.39 -21.68 2.56
C ILE A 382 -3.09 -22.42 2.93
N LEU A 383 -3.24 -23.61 3.54
CA LEU A 383 -2.12 -24.39 4.09
C LEU A 383 -1.00 -24.63 3.08
N LYS A 384 -1.38 -25.06 1.87
CA LYS A 384 -0.42 -25.39 0.80
C LYS A 384 0.42 -24.19 0.36
N LEU A 385 -0.16 -22.99 0.34
CA LEU A 385 0.56 -21.76 0.01
C LEU A 385 1.46 -21.32 1.17
N ASP A 386 0.96 -21.35 2.40
CA ASP A 386 1.73 -21.03 3.61
C ASP A 386 2.98 -21.91 3.74
N GLU A 387 2.82 -23.23 3.61
CA GLU A 387 3.93 -24.20 3.67
C GLU A 387 4.98 -23.94 2.59
N LEU A 388 4.54 -23.67 1.35
CA LEU A 388 5.43 -23.35 0.24
C LEU A 388 6.23 -22.07 0.52
N ILE A 389 5.58 -21.02 1.02
CA ILE A 389 6.22 -19.73 1.31
C ILE A 389 7.23 -19.88 2.44
N ARG A 390 6.83 -20.42 3.59
CA ARG A 390 7.69 -20.57 4.77
C ARG A 390 8.89 -21.45 4.47
N THR A 391 8.69 -22.58 3.79
CA THR A 391 9.80 -23.47 3.39
C THR A 391 10.76 -22.76 2.46
N ARG A 392 10.25 -22.11 1.40
CA ARG A 392 11.09 -21.40 0.42
C ARG A 392 11.90 -20.30 1.08
N ARG A 393 11.29 -19.45 1.91
CA ARG A 393 11.98 -18.34 2.57
C ARG A 393 12.99 -18.79 3.62
N THR A 394 12.71 -19.89 4.33
CA THR A 394 13.67 -20.50 5.27
C THR A 394 14.94 -20.94 4.54
N VAL A 395 14.80 -21.68 3.44
CA VAL A 395 15.95 -22.13 2.63
C VAL A 395 16.65 -20.95 1.96
N LYS A 396 15.89 -19.98 1.44
CA LYS A 396 16.42 -18.80 0.76
C LYS A 396 17.26 -17.94 1.70
N GLU A 397 16.75 -17.67 2.90
CA GLU A 397 17.46 -16.87 3.90
C GLU A 397 18.80 -17.51 4.28
N ALA A 398 18.80 -18.80 4.65
CA ALA A 398 20.04 -19.48 5.01
C ALA A 398 21.06 -19.47 3.86
N ARG A 399 20.61 -19.69 2.62
CA ARG A 399 21.47 -19.66 1.43
C ARG A 399 22.10 -18.28 1.22
N PHE A 400 21.32 -17.20 1.31
CA PHE A 400 21.86 -15.87 1.05
C PHE A 400 22.68 -15.32 2.21
N LEU A 401 22.36 -15.64 3.47
CA LEU A 401 23.22 -15.29 4.61
C LEU A 401 24.61 -15.95 4.47
N ALA A 402 24.67 -17.19 3.96
CA ALA A 402 25.94 -17.82 3.61
C ALA A 402 26.63 -17.12 2.42
N ALA A 403 25.90 -16.85 1.34
CA ALA A 403 26.45 -16.22 0.13
C ALA A 403 27.03 -14.82 0.37
N VAL A 404 26.34 -13.96 1.13
CA VAL A 404 26.88 -12.61 1.44
C VAL A 404 28.15 -12.70 2.28
N LYS A 405 28.28 -13.72 3.13
CA LYS A 405 29.48 -13.96 3.92
C LYS A 405 30.68 -14.34 3.04
N GLU A 406 30.46 -15.13 1.98
CA GLU A 406 31.49 -15.42 0.97
C GLU A 406 31.94 -14.16 0.22
N CYS A 407 31.04 -13.21 0.01
CA CYS A 407 31.35 -11.89 -0.51
C CYS A 407 32.06 -10.98 0.53
N GLY A 408 32.39 -11.47 1.73
CA GLY A 408 33.03 -10.70 2.79
C GLY A 408 32.11 -9.64 3.40
N ILE A 409 30.80 -9.90 3.45
CA ILE A 409 29.82 -9.09 4.18
C ILE A 409 29.56 -9.77 5.53
N HIS A 410 29.40 -8.98 6.59
CA HIS A 410 29.10 -9.51 7.91
C HIS A 410 27.67 -10.03 7.99
N ALA A 411 27.52 -11.30 8.30
CA ALA A 411 26.24 -11.98 8.48
C ALA A 411 26.37 -13.10 9.54
N PRO A 412 25.27 -13.50 10.21
CA PRO A 412 25.24 -14.65 11.09
C PRO A 412 25.75 -15.93 10.40
N SER A 413 26.50 -16.75 11.15
CA SER A 413 26.85 -18.09 10.69
C SER A 413 25.65 -19.02 10.88
N ILE A 414 25.24 -19.71 9.82
CA ILE A 414 24.16 -20.70 9.92
C ILE A 414 24.71 -21.97 10.57
N TYR A 415 24.09 -22.40 11.66
CA TYR A 415 24.43 -23.63 12.37
C TYR A 415 23.59 -24.81 11.93
N ASP A 416 22.28 -24.60 11.72
CA ASP A 416 21.35 -25.65 11.31
C ASP A 416 20.13 -25.07 10.56
N ILE A 417 19.54 -25.88 9.67
CA ILE A 417 18.35 -25.55 8.88
C ILE A 417 17.35 -26.70 8.97
N ASP A 418 16.30 -26.50 9.74
CA ASP A 418 15.19 -27.44 9.85
C ASP A 418 14.06 -27.03 8.90
N LYS A 419 13.96 -27.72 7.76
CA LYS A 419 12.93 -27.47 6.75
C LYS A 419 11.56 -27.95 7.17
N GLU A 420 11.47 -28.95 8.06
CA GLU A 420 10.21 -29.53 8.49
C GLU A 420 9.50 -28.58 9.46
N ASN A 421 10.23 -28.01 10.40
CA ASN A 421 9.72 -27.03 11.35
C ASN A 421 9.91 -25.57 10.90
N LYS A 422 10.54 -25.35 9.74
CA LYS A 422 10.78 -24.02 9.13
C LYS A 422 11.58 -23.13 10.10
N LYS A 423 12.66 -23.70 10.64
CA LYS A 423 13.58 -23.06 11.59
C LYS A 423 14.96 -22.88 10.97
N ILE A 424 15.60 -21.77 11.32
CA ILE A 424 17.02 -21.55 11.07
C ILE A 424 17.67 -21.26 12.41
N THR A 425 18.70 -22.02 12.74
CA THR A 425 19.55 -21.75 13.90
C THR A 425 20.84 -21.12 13.43
N MET A 426 21.18 -19.95 13.96
CA MET A 426 22.33 -19.15 13.52
C MET A 426 23.03 -18.48 14.70
N SER A 427 24.26 -18.00 14.51
CA SER A 427 25.03 -17.32 15.55
C SER A 427 24.31 -16.07 16.07
N TYR A 428 24.28 -15.89 17.38
CA TYR A 428 23.81 -14.64 17.98
C TYR A 428 24.81 -13.50 17.69
N ILE A 429 24.31 -12.35 17.22
CA ILE A 429 25.12 -11.16 16.97
C ILE A 429 24.89 -10.15 18.09
N HIS A 430 25.97 -9.77 18.77
CA HIS A 430 25.94 -8.74 19.82
C HIS A 430 25.98 -7.34 19.20
N GLY A 431 24.94 -6.56 19.43
CA GLY A 431 24.79 -5.19 18.94
C GLY A 431 23.36 -4.68 19.10
N LYS A 432 23.10 -3.47 18.63
CA LYS A 432 21.73 -2.90 18.54
C LYS A 432 21.23 -2.95 17.11
N ILE A 433 19.92 -2.93 16.92
CA ILE A 433 19.33 -2.85 15.58
C ILE A 433 19.62 -1.45 15.01
N ALA A 434 19.94 -1.34 13.72
CA ALA A 434 20.27 -0.07 13.08
C ALA A 434 19.14 0.97 13.18
N LYS A 435 17.88 0.51 13.22
CA LYS A 435 16.72 1.33 13.52
C LYS A 435 16.90 2.09 14.85
N ASP A 436 17.20 1.37 15.93
CA ASP A 436 17.27 1.93 17.28
C ASP A 436 18.48 2.87 17.42
N GLU A 437 19.61 2.53 16.80
CA GLU A 437 20.81 3.40 16.76
C GLU A 437 20.53 4.75 16.09
N ILE A 438 19.80 4.76 14.96
CA ILE A 438 19.41 5.99 14.27
C ILE A 438 18.45 6.83 15.14
N GLU A 439 17.51 6.18 15.82
CA GLU A 439 16.59 6.85 16.76
C GLU A 439 17.37 7.51 17.91
N GLU A 440 18.36 6.82 18.48
CA GLU A 440 19.28 7.34 19.50
C GLU A 440 20.24 8.42 18.96
N GLY A 441 20.31 8.63 17.64
CA GLY A 441 21.08 9.69 16.99
C GLY A 441 22.44 9.25 16.46
N ASN A 442 22.80 7.97 16.59
CA ASN A 442 24.00 7.42 15.98
C ASN A 442 23.75 7.16 14.48
N ILE A 443 24.41 7.93 13.62
CA ILE A 443 24.28 7.80 12.15
C ILE A 443 25.63 7.54 11.47
N GLU A 444 26.71 7.34 12.21
CA GLU A 444 28.06 7.20 11.64
C GLU A 444 28.18 5.92 10.79
N PHE A 445 27.54 4.84 11.23
CA PHE A 445 27.54 3.55 10.54
C PHE A 445 26.77 3.56 9.20
N CYS A 446 25.96 4.59 8.93
CA CYS A 446 25.11 4.65 7.74
C CYS A 446 25.93 4.60 6.44
N LYS A 447 27.16 5.16 6.45
CA LYS A 447 28.08 5.05 5.32
C LYS A 447 28.49 3.60 5.07
N SER A 448 28.92 2.88 6.10
CA SER A 448 29.29 1.45 6.01
C SER A 448 28.10 0.57 5.64
N LEU A 449 26.87 0.96 5.99
CA LEU A 449 25.65 0.30 5.54
C LEU A 449 25.46 0.46 4.02
N GLY A 450 25.67 1.67 3.49
CA GLY A 450 25.70 1.93 2.05
C GLY A 450 26.77 1.12 1.32
N GLU A 451 27.97 1.04 1.89
CA GLU A 451 29.07 0.21 1.34
C GLU A 451 28.68 -1.27 1.32
N THR A 452 28.06 -1.77 2.39
CA THR A 452 27.59 -3.15 2.48
C THR A 452 26.58 -3.49 1.39
N ILE A 453 25.60 -2.61 1.16
CA ILE A 453 24.59 -2.79 0.10
C ILE A 453 25.24 -2.74 -1.29
N GLY A 454 26.17 -1.79 -1.51
CA GLY A 454 26.93 -1.71 -2.76
C GLY A 454 27.70 -2.99 -3.06
N LYS A 455 28.32 -3.58 -2.03
CA LYS A 455 29.01 -4.87 -2.14
C LYS A 455 28.07 -6.00 -2.50
N MET A 456 26.86 -6.05 -1.93
CA MET A 456 25.84 -7.03 -2.31
C MET A 456 25.50 -6.90 -3.79
N HIS A 457 25.22 -5.68 -4.24
CA HIS A 457 24.84 -5.40 -5.62
C HIS A 457 25.99 -5.69 -6.61
N CYS A 458 27.26 -5.49 -6.23
CA CYS A 458 28.44 -5.91 -7.00
C CYS A 458 28.48 -7.40 -7.27
N ASN A 459 28.02 -8.20 -6.31
CA ASN A 459 28.02 -9.65 -6.40
C ASN A 459 26.70 -10.20 -6.95
N GLY A 460 25.88 -9.35 -7.58
CA GLY A 460 24.59 -9.74 -8.14
C GLY A 460 23.57 -10.17 -7.09
N ILE A 461 23.74 -9.78 -5.82
CA ILE A 461 22.84 -10.13 -4.72
C ILE A 461 21.91 -8.95 -4.44
N VAL A 462 20.60 -9.18 -4.52
CA VAL A 462 19.54 -8.20 -4.22
C VAL A 462 18.69 -8.74 -3.06
N HIS A 463 18.45 -7.94 -2.02
CA HIS A 463 17.76 -8.36 -0.80
C HIS A 463 16.23 -8.41 -0.96
N ASN A 464 15.64 -7.44 -1.67
CA ASN A 464 14.20 -7.21 -1.84
C ASN A 464 13.41 -6.96 -0.55
N ASP A 465 14.07 -6.52 0.52
CA ASP A 465 13.40 -6.24 1.81
C ASP A 465 14.28 -5.33 2.69
N LEU A 466 15.04 -4.41 2.08
CA LEU A 466 16.00 -3.61 2.83
C LEU A 466 15.28 -2.62 3.75
N THR A 467 15.47 -2.77 5.06
CA THR A 467 15.06 -1.81 6.07
C THR A 467 16.17 -1.64 7.10
N THR A 468 16.10 -0.58 7.90
CA THR A 468 17.01 -0.40 9.05
C THR A 468 16.82 -1.47 10.14
N SER A 469 15.76 -2.28 10.08
CA SER A 469 15.54 -3.39 11.02
C SER A 469 16.23 -4.70 10.60
N ASN A 470 16.76 -4.78 9.37
CA ASN A 470 17.48 -5.96 8.88
C ASN A 470 18.99 -5.93 9.19
N PHE A 471 19.45 -4.90 9.90
CA PHE A 471 20.85 -4.72 10.24
C PHE A 471 21.04 -4.64 11.76
N ILE A 472 22.02 -5.37 12.29
CA ILE A 472 22.54 -5.19 13.65
C ILE A 472 23.88 -4.45 13.56
N ILE A 473 24.00 -3.38 14.32
CA ILE A 473 25.20 -2.56 14.43
C ILE A 473 26.00 -3.01 15.64
N SER A 474 27.20 -3.49 15.35
CA SER A 474 28.22 -3.83 16.34
C SER A 474 29.45 -2.95 16.04
N LYS A 475 30.61 -3.54 15.72
CA LYS A 475 31.71 -2.78 15.08
C LYS A 475 31.44 -2.45 13.60
N ASN A 476 30.80 -3.38 12.89
CA ASN A 476 30.40 -3.25 11.49
C ASN A 476 28.90 -3.60 11.37
N PRO A 477 28.22 -3.17 10.30
CA PRO A 477 26.84 -3.58 10.03
C PRO A 477 26.77 -5.08 9.70
N TYR A 478 25.97 -5.84 10.45
CA TYR A 478 25.63 -7.23 10.16
C TYR A 478 24.25 -7.29 9.52
N ILE A 479 24.13 -7.96 8.37
CA ILE A 479 22.83 -8.25 7.78
C ILE A 479 22.26 -9.53 8.38
N ILE A 480 21.02 -9.47 8.89
CA ILE A 480 20.43 -10.53 9.73
C ILE A 480 19.14 -11.15 9.17
N ASP A 481 18.61 -10.59 8.08
CA ASP A 481 17.49 -11.17 7.34
C ASP A 481 17.89 -11.32 5.87
N PHE A 482 17.32 -12.31 5.19
CA PHE A 482 17.47 -12.48 3.74
C PHE A 482 16.31 -13.30 3.14
N GLY A 483 15.13 -13.30 3.78
CA GLY A 483 13.99 -14.14 3.39
C GLY A 483 13.50 -13.92 1.95
N LEU A 484 13.68 -12.72 1.40
CA LEU A 484 13.24 -12.34 0.06
C LEU A 484 14.35 -12.25 -0.99
N GLY A 485 15.61 -12.51 -0.62
CA GLY A 485 16.77 -12.30 -1.47
C GLY A 485 16.77 -12.99 -2.83
N LYS A 486 17.40 -12.42 -3.85
CA LYS A 486 17.58 -13.07 -5.15
C LYS A 486 18.94 -12.73 -5.75
N TYR A 487 19.39 -13.56 -6.68
CA TYR A 487 20.45 -13.18 -7.59
C TYR A 487 19.85 -12.39 -8.76
N SER A 488 20.41 -11.22 -9.06
CA SER A 488 20.06 -10.40 -10.22
C SER A 488 21.16 -9.39 -10.53
N ASP A 489 21.59 -9.34 -11.79
CA ASP A 489 22.52 -8.34 -12.30
C ASP A 489 21.81 -7.12 -12.89
N LEU A 490 20.46 -7.15 -12.95
CA LEU A 490 19.66 -6.06 -13.50
C LEU A 490 19.77 -4.81 -12.62
N ILE A 491 20.11 -3.68 -13.25
CA ILE A 491 20.18 -2.35 -12.60
C ILE A 491 18.83 -1.96 -11.98
N GLU A 492 17.72 -2.29 -12.64
CA GLU A 492 16.38 -1.99 -12.15
C GLU A 492 16.06 -2.72 -10.83
N ASP A 493 16.51 -3.96 -10.66
CA ASP A 493 16.31 -4.69 -9.41
C ASP A 493 17.11 -4.08 -8.24
N LYS A 494 18.34 -3.65 -8.52
CA LYS A 494 19.21 -2.94 -7.56
C LYS A 494 18.63 -1.57 -7.19
N ALA A 495 18.03 -0.88 -8.16
CA ALA A 495 17.34 0.40 -7.94
C ALA A 495 16.11 0.22 -7.06
N ILE A 496 15.29 -0.81 -7.33
CA ILE A 496 14.13 -1.15 -6.50
C ILE A 496 14.54 -1.46 -5.06
N ASP A 497 15.65 -2.19 -4.86
CA ASP A 497 16.13 -2.51 -3.51
C ASP A 497 16.48 -1.25 -2.69
N LEU A 498 17.15 -0.28 -3.32
CA LEU A 498 17.43 1.02 -2.70
C LEU A 498 16.15 1.85 -2.49
N ILE A 499 15.17 1.78 -3.39
CA ILE A 499 13.87 2.45 -3.20
C ILE A 499 13.15 1.89 -1.98
N VAL A 500 13.16 0.58 -1.77
CA VAL A 500 12.57 -0.06 -0.58
C VAL A 500 13.22 0.48 0.69
N LEU A 501 14.55 0.58 0.72
CA LEU A 501 15.28 1.18 1.86
C LEU A 501 14.94 2.66 2.05
N LYS A 502 14.91 3.43 0.96
CA LYS A 502 14.56 4.86 0.98
C LYS A 502 13.18 5.09 1.60
N LYS A 503 12.17 4.35 1.14
CA LYS A 503 10.79 4.40 1.68
C LYS A 503 10.76 4.05 3.17
N SER A 504 11.48 3.00 3.58
CA SER A 504 11.58 2.59 4.98
C SER A 504 12.14 3.71 5.88
N ILE A 505 13.22 4.37 5.45
CA ILE A 505 13.82 5.49 6.19
C ILE A 505 12.90 6.72 6.19
N MET A 506 12.25 7.05 5.07
CA MET A 506 11.29 8.17 4.99
C MET A 506 10.08 8.00 5.92
N SER A 507 9.73 6.75 6.25
CA SER A 507 8.59 6.41 7.10
C SER A 507 8.96 6.39 8.59
N ILE A 508 10.07 5.73 8.97
CA ILE A 508 10.50 5.62 10.38
C ILE A 508 11.27 6.86 10.82
N HIS A 509 12.32 7.21 10.07
CA HIS A 509 13.31 8.22 10.45
C HIS A 509 13.05 9.53 9.70
N TYR A 510 11.78 9.95 9.63
CA TYR A 510 11.36 11.05 8.77
C TYR A 510 12.01 12.40 9.16
N ASP A 511 12.35 12.59 10.43
CA ASP A 511 13.03 13.75 11.00
C ASP A 511 14.52 13.81 10.64
N LYS A 512 15.14 12.65 10.42
CA LYS A 512 16.57 12.48 10.10
C LYS A 512 16.81 11.99 8.67
N PHE A 513 15.77 11.95 7.83
CA PHE A 513 15.79 11.28 6.53
C PHE A 513 16.96 11.74 5.66
N ASP A 514 17.12 13.05 5.45
CA ASP A 514 18.16 13.58 4.56
C ASP A 514 19.56 13.23 5.04
N LEU A 515 19.81 13.28 6.36
CA LEU A 515 21.11 12.97 6.95
C LEU A 515 21.46 11.48 6.77
N VAL A 516 20.51 10.59 7.10
CA VAL A 516 20.68 9.14 7.00
C VAL A 516 20.84 8.71 5.54
N TRP A 517 19.94 9.18 4.67
CA TRP A 517 19.93 8.80 3.26
C TRP A 517 21.19 9.28 2.54
N ASN A 518 21.63 10.52 2.77
CA ASN A 518 22.83 11.03 2.13
C ASN A 518 24.09 10.25 2.52
N LYS A 519 24.23 9.84 3.80
CA LYS A 519 25.35 9.00 4.25
C LYS A 519 25.33 7.60 3.63
N ILE A 520 24.16 6.97 3.54
CA ILE A 520 24.02 5.66 2.86
C ILE A 520 24.42 5.78 1.40
N ILE A 521 23.97 6.83 0.71
CA ILE A 521 24.31 7.06 -0.69
C ILE A 521 25.79 7.38 -0.87
N GLU A 522 26.42 8.10 0.06
CA GLU A 522 27.86 8.32 0.06
C GLU A 522 28.64 6.99 0.08
N GLY A 523 28.25 6.06 0.96
CA GLY A 523 28.86 4.73 1.02
C GLY A 523 28.54 3.87 -0.21
N TYR A 524 27.32 3.94 -0.74
CA TYR A 524 26.94 3.18 -1.93
C TYR A 524 27.70 3.64 -3.20
N LYS A 525 28.03 4.94 -3.29
CA LYS A 525 28.77 5.55 -4.40
C LYS A 525 30.23 5.12 -4.51
N THR A 526 30.77 4.34 -3.57
CA THR A 526 32.13 3.79 -3.67
C THR A 526 32.27 2.72 -4.76
N TYR A 527 31.15 2.27 -5.34
CA TYR A 527 31.11 1.22 -6.37
C TYR A 527 30.77 1.79 -7.75
N GLU A 528 31.40 1.27 -8.80
CA GLU A 528 31.27 1.76 -10.17
C GLU A 528 29.82 1.76 -10.70
N MET A 529 29.02 0.75 -10.35
CA MET A 529 27.63 0.64 -10.83
C MET A 529 26.68 1.66 -10.19
N ALA A 530 27.13 2.39 -9.16
CA ALA A 530 26.24 3.19 -8.33
C ALA A 530 25.54 4.28 -9.14
N GLU A 531 26.24 4.93 -10.07
CA GLU A 531 25.67 6.02 -10.87
C GLU A 531 24.48 5.54 -11.70
N SER A 532 24.62 4.43 -12.43
CA SER A 532 23.53 3.85 -13.24
C SER A 532 22.34 3.41 -12.37
N VAL A 533 22.59 2.87 -11.18
CA VAL A 533 21.51 2.49 -10.26
C VAL A 533 20.78 3.74 -9.75
N LEU A 534 21.50 4.79 -9.34
CA LEU A 534 20.88 6.02 -8.83
C LEU A 534 20.13 6.80 -9.92
N GLU A 535 20.57 6.73 -11.17
CA GLU A 535 19.82 7.26 -12.31
C GLU A 535 18.54 6.46 -12.55
N CYS A 536 18.63 5.13 -12.52
CA CYS A 536 17.48 4.25 -12.65
C CYS A 536 16.44 4.48 -11.54
N ILE A 537 16.84 4.76 -10.29
CA ILE A 537 15.92 5.14 -9.22
C ILE A 537 15.05 6.33 -9.64
N LYS A 538 15.63 7.37 -10.25
CA LYS A 538 14.87 8.55 -10.70
C LYS A 538 13.85 8.19 -11.78
N GLU A 539 14.16 7.22 -12.64
CA GLU A 539 13.24 6.72 -13.66
C GLU A 539 12.13 5.85 -13.07
N VAL A 540 12.47 4.92 -12.17
CA VAL A 540 11.49 4.05 -11.51
C VAL A 540 10.55 4.89 -10.66
N GLU A 541 11.08 5.86 -9.90
CA GLU A 541 10.25 6.82 -9.17
C GLU A 541 9.45 7.73 -10.09
N LYS A 542 9.79 7.87 -11.39
CA LYS A 542 8.94 8.50 -12.43
C LYS A 542 7.82 7.58 -12.92
N ARG A 543 8.09 6.28 -13.05
CA ARG A 543 7.13 5.27 -13.54
C ARG A 543 6.15 4.82 -12.47
N ALA A 544 6.58 4.65 -11.23
CA ALA A 544 5.69 4.43 -10.07
C ALA A 544 4.71 5.60 -9.85
N ARG A 545 4.84 6.70 -10.62
CA ARG A 545 3.85 7.79 -10.68
C ARG A 545 2.62 7.43 -11.51
N TYR A 546 2.64 6.33 -12.29
CA TYR A 546 1.56 5.92 -13.21
C TYR A 546 1.69 4.47 -13.71
N LEU A 547 0.64 3.68 -13.50
CA LEU A 547 0.08 2.79 -14.52
C LEU A 547 -1.44 2.96 -14.56
#